data_AF-A0A9E6W9Z9-F1
#
_entry.id   AF-A0A9E6W9Z9-F1
#
_cell.length_a   1.000
_cell.length_b   1.000
_cell.length_c   1.000
_cell.angle_alpha   90.00
_cell.angle_beta   90.00
_cell.angle_gamma   90.00
#
_symmetry.space_group_name_H-M   'P 1'
#
loop_
_entity.id
_entity.type
_entity.pdbx_description
1 polymer ?
#
loop_
_entity_poly.entity_id
_entity_poly.type
_entity_poly.pdbx_seq_one_letter_code
_entity_poly.pdbx_strand_id
1 'polypeptide(L)'
;MNSKIYLGEVTHARLAPVKHSFRYSVYFYAFQLEDLPILSRQTMLFGYNQIRPVAVHDKDYLTPGEAPVREKVEEVLNHAGMTFPLGKVILVTAARFFNYIFNPISFFYCHDKDGLLVCIIAQVRNTFGEMHLYLLDAQGAEKV
;
A
#
# COMPACT_ATOMS: atom_id res chain seq x y z
N MET A 1 18.34 -4.12 -3.86
CA MET A 1 17.40 -3.09 -3.38
C MET A 1 16.29 -2.99 -4.41
N ASN A 2 15.08 -3.46 -4.07
CA ASN A 2 13.99 -3.67 -5.04
C ASN A 2 12.85 -2.65 -4.91
N SER A 3 12.87 -1.86 -3.84
CA SER A 3 11.91 -0.78 -3.61
C SER A 3 12.10 0.38 -4.60
N LYS A 4 10.98 1.01 -5.01
CA LYS A 4 10.94 2.05 -6.04
C LYS A 4 10.08 3.24 -5.62
N ILE A 5 10.22 4.36 -6.31
CA ILE A 5 9.31 5.50 -6.25
C ILE A 5 8.63 5.63 -7.61
N TYR A 6 7.31 5.63 -7.61
CA TYR A 6 6.50 5.90 -8.78
C TYR A 6 6.10 7.37 -8.79
N LEU A 7 6.36 8.03 -9.91
CA LEU A 7 5.91 9.37 -10.19
C LEU A 7 4.71 9.27 -11.12
N GLY A 8 3.66 10.01 -10.80
CA GLY A 8 2.43 10.00 -11.56
C GLY A 8 1.72 11.33 -11.51
N GLU A 9 0.56 11.38 -12.15
CA GLU A 9 -0.29 12.55 -12.21
C GLU A 9 -1.73 12.12 -11.95
N VAL A 10 -2.43 12.85 -11.10
CA VAL A 10 -3.85 12.63 -10.82
C VAL A 10 -4.62 13.78 -11.40
N THR A 11 -5.66 13.45 -12.17
CA THR A 11 -6.64 14.42 -12.67
C THR A 11 -7.96 14.19 -11.96
N HIS A 12 -8.46 15.23 -11.29
CA HIS A 12 -9.84 15.26 -10.84
C HIS A 12 -10.65 16.01 -11.88
N ALA A 13 -11.75 15.42 -12.31
CA ALA A 13 -12.66 16.03 -13.27
C ALA A 13 -14.10 15.85 -12.79
N ARG A 14 -14.75 16.98 -12.52
CA ARG A 14 -16.20 17.05 -12.31
C ARG A 14 -16.84 17.58 -13.59
N LEU A 15 -17.73 16.80 -14.17
CA LEU A 15 -18.38 17.14 -15.44
C LEU A 15 -19.65 17.98 -15.28
N ALA A 16 -20.35 17.85 -14.14
CA ALA A 16 -21.58 18.55 -13.83
C ALA A 16 -21.65 18.93 -12.33
N PRO A 17 -22.39 19.99 -11.95
CA PRO A 17 -23.16 20.90 -12.81
C PRO A 17 -22.30 21.89 -13.61
N VAL A 18 -21.09 22.21 -13.13
CA VAL A 18 -20.10 23.03 -13.81
C VAL A 18 -18.85 22.19 -14.05
N LYS A 19 -18.32 22.22 -15.28
CA LYS A 19 -17.08 21.51 -15.62
C LYS A 19 -15.92 22.13 -14.84
N HIS A 20 -15.35 21.37 -13.93
CA HIS A 20 -14.13 21.73 -13.21
C HIS A 20 -13.15 20.57 -13.31
N SER A 21 -11.90 20.87 -13.67
CA SER A 21 -10.85 19.86 -13.65
C SER A 21 -9.55 20.48 -13.19
N PHE A 22 -8.84 19.74 -12.36
CA PHE A 22 -7.50 20.10 -11.90
C PHE A 22 -6.63 18.86 -11.93
N ARG A 23 -5.33 19.11 -12.09
CA ARG A 23 -4.33 18.08 -12.36
C ARG A 23 -3.08 18.39 -11.55
N TYR A 24 -2.55 17.39 -10.87
CA TYR A 24 -1.40 17.57 -10.00
C TYR A 24 -0.54 16.32 -9.94
N SER A 25 0.77 16.53 -9.73
CA SER A 25 1.72 15.45 -9.58
C SER A 25 1.51 14.71 -8.27
N VAL A 26 1.67 13.40 -8.31
CA VAL A 26 1.67 12.52 -7.14
C VAL A 26 2.89 11.64 -7.17
N TYR A 27 3.29 11.14 -6.01
CA TYR A 27 4.29 10.09 -5.88
C TYR A 27 3.78 9.00 -4.97
N PHE A 28 4.08 7.76 -5.31
CA PHE A 28 3.83 6.59 -4.49
C PHE A 28 5.13 5.84 -4.29
N TYR A 29 5.31 5.30 -3.08
CA TYR A 29 6.41 4.40 -2.81
C TYR A 29 5.95 2.98 -3.06
N ALA A 30 6.76 2.20 -3.76
CA ALA A 30 6.61 0.76 -3.91
C ALA A 30 7.68 0.07 -3.06
N PHE A 31 7.36 -0.21 -1.81
CA PHE A 31 8.25 -0.88 -0.88
C PHE A 31 8.08 -2.39 -0.99
N GLN A 32 9.18 -3.10 -1.19
CA GLN A 32 9.20 -4.51 -0.84
C GLN A 32 9.29 -4.60 0.69
N LEU A 33 8.38 -5.32 1.35
CA LEU A 33 8.29 -5.29 2.82
C LEU A 33 9.59 -5.72 3.51
N GLU A 34 10.30 -6.69 2.93
CA GLU A 34 11.57 -7.18 3.47
C GLU A 34 12.71 -6.14 3.39
N ASP A 35 12.59 -5.14 2.51
CA ASP A 35 13.57 -4.06 2.37
C ASP A 35 13.41 -3.00 3.48
N LEU A 36 12.23 -2.87 4.12
CA LEU A 36 11.91 -1.77 5.05
C LEU A 36 12.92 -1.62 6.21
N PRO A 37 13.32 -2.69 6.93
CA PRO A 37 14.32 -2.56 8.00
C PRO A 37 15.71 -2.16 7.48
N ILE A 38 16.06 -2.59 6.27
CA ILE A 38 17.34 -2.26 5.63
C ILE A 38 17.34 -0.79 5.21
N LEU A 39 16.28 -0.34 4.54
CA LEU A 39 16.09 1.05 4.13
C LEU A 39 16.15 2.01 5.32
N SER A 40 15.49 1.66 6.43
CA SER A 40 15.51 2.48 7.65
C SER A 40 16.89 2.60 8.28
N ARG A 41 17.78 1.62 8.10
CA ARG A 41 19.18 1.67 8.58
C ARG A 41 20.09 2.45 7.64
N GLN A 42 19.82 2.40 6.33
CA GLN A 42 20.69 2.99 5.31
C GLN A 42 20.32 4.43 4.96
N THR A 43 19.08 4.85 5.20
CA THR A 43 18.56 6.14 4.76
C THR A 43 18.14 6.99 5.95
N MET A 44 18.93 8.01 6.29
CA MET A 44 18.69 8.86 7.48
C MET A 44 17.34 9.59 7.49
N LEU A 45 16.75 9.85 6.32
CA LEU A 45 15.46 10.55 6.21
C LEU A 45 14.25 9.60 6.21
N PHE A 46 14.49 8.29 6.15
CA PHE A 46 13.45 7.26 6.11
C PHE A 46 13.40 6.46 7.41
N GLY A 47 12.19 6.24 7.94
CA GLY A 47 11.96 5.45 9.15
C GLY A 47 10.99 4.31 8.91
N TYR A 48 11.35 3.10 9.35
CA TYR A 48 10.40 2.01 9.53
C TYR A 48 10.09 1.87 11.02
N ASN A 49 8.82 2.07 11.40
CA ASN A 49 8.36 2.19 12.79
C ASN A 49 9.12 3.23 13.64
N GLN A 50 9.64 4.28 13.00
CA GLN A 50 10.42 5.34 13.63
C GLN A 50 10.00 6.71 13.11
N ILE A 51 10.04 7.71 13.99
CA ILE A 51 9.73 9.10 13.62
C ILE A 51 10.89 9.65 12.76
N ARG A 52 10.62 9.84 11.48
CA ARG A 52 11.53 10.42 10.47
C ARG A 52 10.72 11.27 9.48
N PRO A 53 11.36 12.14 8.68
CA PRO A 53 10.66 12.94 7.67
C PRO A 53 9.81 12.13 6.72
N VAL A 54 10.28 10.96 6.27
CA VAL A 54 9.47 9.97 5.56
C VAL A 54 9.39 8.71 6.41
N ALA A 55 8.20 8.17 6.67
CA ALA A 55 8.08 6.98 7.49
C ALA A 55 6.95 6.02 7.08
N VAL A 56 7.18 4.74 7.34
CA VAL A 56 6.19 3.66 7.24
C VAL A 56 6.05 3.07 8.64
N HIS A 57 4.82 2.98 9.15
CA HIS A 57 4.55 2.31 10.40
C HIS A 57 3.54 1.19 10.21
N ASP A 58 3.77 0.05 10.84
CA ASP A 58 2.91 -1.12 10.67
C ASP A 58 1.47 -0.86 11.12
N LYS A 59 1.28 0.00 12.14
CA LYS A 59 -0.05 0.40 12.64
C LYS A 59 -0.93 1.14 11.64
N ASP A 60 -0.36 1.62 10.53
CA ASP A 60 -1.11 2.37 9.51
C ASP A 60 -1.80 1.48 8.48
N TYR A 61 -1.56 0.17 8.53
CA TYR A 61 -1.91 -0.75 7.46
C TYR A 61 -2.76 -1.93 7.94
N LEU A 62 -3.72 -2.30 7.10
CA LEU A 62 -4.62 -3.46 7.16
C LEU A 62 -5.48 -3.56 8.43
N THR A 63 -4.88 -3.96 9.55
CA THR A 63 -5.56 -4.17 10.83
C THR A 63 -4.95 -3.26 11.91
N PRO A 64 -5.73 -2.83 12.91
CA PRO A 64 -5.19 -2.06 14.04
C PRO A 64 -4.09 -2.82 14.80
N GLY A 65 -3.15 -2.09 15.40
CA GLY A 65 -2.07 -2.66 16.23
C GLY A 65 -0.68 -2.60 15.59
N GLU A 66 0.34 -3.04 16.31
CA GLU A 66 1.76 -2.90 15.94
C GLU A 66 2.36 -4.14 15.25
N ALA A 67 1.53 -5.16 14.95
CA ALA A 67 2.00 -6.37 14.26
C ALA A 67 2.58 -6.02 12.87
N PRO A 68 3.67 -6.66 12.43
CA PRO A 68 4.28 -6.40 11.12
C PRO A 68 3.25 -6.46 9.98
N VAL A 69 3.33 -5.53 9.03
CA VAL A 69 2.43 -5.50 7.86
C VAL A 69 2.35 -6.84 7.14
N ARG A 70 3.47 -7.57 7.06
CA ARG A 70 3.52 -8.89 6.42
C ARG A 70 2.60 -9.90 7.12
N GLU A 71 2.63 -9.95 8.45
CA GLU A 71 1.78 -10.85 9.23
C GLU A 71 0.31 -10.47 9.05
N LYS A 72 0.00 -9.17 9.05
CA LYS A 72 -1.36 -8.67 8.79
C LYS A 72 -1.86 -9.02 7.38
N VAL A 73 -0.98 -9.02 6.37
CA VAL A 73 -1.33 -9.49 5.02
C VAL A 73 -1.72 -10.97 5.06
N GLU A 74 -0.91 -11.80 5.72
CA GLU A 74 -1.18 -13.24 5.87
C GLU A 74 -2.52 -13.48 6.59
N GLU A 75 -2.78 -12.73 7.67
CA GLU A 75 -4.07 -12.77 8.37
C GLU A 75 -5.23 -12.43 7.43
N VAL A 76 -5.17 -11.31 6.71
CA VAL A 76 -6.24 -10.88 5.80
C VAL A 76 -6.50 -11.93 4.71
N LEU A 77 -5.46 -12.51 4.12
CA LEU A 77 -5.57 -13.55 3.11
C LEU A 77 -6.20 -14.83 3.67
N ASN A 78 -5.75 -15.26 4.86
CA ASN A 78 -6.28 -16.43 5.54
C ASN A 78 -7.77 -16.27 5.88
N HIS A 79 -8.18 -15.10 6.39
CA HIS A 79 -9.59 -14.80 6.68
C HIS A 79 -10.46 -14.79 5.42
N ALA A 80 -9.89 -14.45 4.27
CA ALA A 80 -10.57 -14.49 2.98
C ALA A 80 -10.58 -15.89 2.33
N GLY A 81 -10.00 -16.91 2.96
CA GLY A 81 -9.88 -18.26 2.39
C GLY A 81 -8.87 -18.40 1.26
N MET A 82 -8.00 -17.40 1.07
CA MET A 82 -6.92 -17.43 0.07
C MET A 82 -5.68 -18.11 0.66
N THR A 83 -5.62 -19.44 0.56
CA THR A 83 -4.51 -20.22 1.11
C THR A 83 -3.46 -20.54 0.03
N PHE A 84 -2.32 -19.86 0.11
CA PHE A 84 -1.15 -20.15 -0.70
C PHE A 84 0.12 -19.76 0.08
N PRO A 85 1.29 -20.33 -0.25
CA PRO A 85 2.54 -19.92 0.40
C PRO A 85 2.91 -18.48 -0.04
N LEU A 86 2.66 -17.51 0.84
CA LEU A 86 2.98 -16.10 0.59
C LEU A 86 4.49 -15.92 0.39
N GLY A 87 4.89 -15.50 -0.79
CA GLY A 87 6.25 -15.09 -1.12
C GLY A 87 6.45 -13.62 -0.84
N LYS A 88 6.72 -12.85 -1.90
CA LYS A 88 7.04 -11.42 -1.81
C LYS A 88 5.77 -10.56 -1.72
N VAL A 89 5.80 -9.54 -0.86
CA VAL A 89 4.78 -8.50 -0.82
C VAL A 89 5.36 -7.15 -1.21
N ILE A 90 4.72 -6.48 -2.17
CA ILE A 90 5.02 -5.09 -2.53
C ILE A 90 3.89 -4.19 -2.02
N LEU A 91 4.23 -3.30 -1.11
CA LEU A 91 3.37 -2.22 -0.63
C LEU A 91 3.53 -0.99 -1.52
N VAL A 92 2.48 -0.64 -2.26
CA VAL A 92 2.37 0.63 -2.99
C VAL A 92 1.53 1.60 -2.17
N THR A 93 2.14 2.68 -1.67
CA THR A 93 1.53 3.55 -0.66
C THR A 93 2.05 4.98 -0.72
N ALA A 94 1.26 5.92 -0.19
CA ALA A 94 1.78 7.22 0.24
C ALA A 94 2.30 7.10 1.67
N ALA A 95 3.64 7.11 1.83
CA ALA A 95 4.28 7.07 3.14
C ALA A 95 3.97 8.34 3.96
N ARG A 96 4.14 8.27 5.28
CA ARG A 96 4.04 9.45 6.14
C ARG A 96 5.05 10.50 5.69
N PHE A 97 4.64 11.76 5.77
CA PHE A 97 5.53 12.90 5.58
C PHE A 97 5.44 13.82 6.80
N PHE A 98 6.57 14.07 7.46
CA PHE A 98 6.64 14.77 8.76
C PHE A 98 5.60 14.25 9.77
N ASN A 99 5.48 12.92 9.86
CA ASN A 99 4.53 12.20 10.73
C ASN A 99 3.03 12.49 10.46
N TYR A 100 2.71 13.20 9.36
CA TYR A 100 1.36 13.32 8.84
C TYR A 100 1.11 12.24 7.78
N ILE A 101 -0.10 11.69 7.75
CA ILE A 101 -0.51 10.70 6.76
C ILE A 101 -1.78 11.17 6.04
N PHE A 102 -1.65 11.38 4.73
CA PHE A 102 -2.79 11.52 3.84
C PHE A 102 -2.67 10.44 2.76
N ASN A 103 -3.21 9.27 3.08
CA ASN A 103 -3.06 8.08 2.27
C ASN A 103 -4.45 7.51 1.93
N PRO A 104 -5.05 7.94 0.81
CA PRO A 104 -6.42 7.54 0.46
C PRO A 104 -6.50 6.06 0.08
N ILE A 105 -5.41 5.49 -0.43
CA ILE A 105 -5.35 4.10 -0.87
C ILE A 105 -3.95 3.52 -0.79
N SER A 106 -3.83 2.29 -0.29
CA SER A 106 -2.62 1.48 -0.32
C SER A 106 -2.88 0.14 -0.96
N PHE A 107 -1.95 -0.34 -1.79
CA PHE A 107 -2.06 -1.63 -2.45
C PHE A 107 -0.98 -2.58 -1.95
N PHE A 108 -1.35 -3.83 -1.69
CA PHE A 108 -0.45 -4.91 -1.32
C PHE A 108 -0.47 -5.95 -2.44
N TYR A 109 0.56 -5.94 -3.28
CA TYR A 109 0.74 -6.93 -4.33
C TYR A 109 1.39 -8.17 -3.72
N CYS A 110 0.57 -9.19 -3.53
CA CYS A 110 0.94 -10.45 -2.89
C CYS A 110 1.37 -11.44 -3.97
N HIS A 111 2.63 -11.87 -3.91
CA HIS A 111 3.17 -12.88 -4.80
C HIS A 111 3.30 -14.20 -4.05
N ASP A 112 3.21 -15.32 -4.75
CA ASP A 112 3.57 -16.62 -4.20
C ASP A 112 5.10 -16.80 -4.13
N LYS A 113 5.55 -17.98 -3.68
CA LYS A 113 6.98 -18.32 -3.58
C LYS A 113 7.69 -18.43 -4.93
N ASP A 114 6.95 -18.69 -6.01
CA ASP A 114 7.48 -18.79 -7.36
C ASP A 114 7.55 -17.41 -8.04
N GLY A 115 7.02 -16.38 -7.39
CA GLY A 115 7.05 -14.98 -7.83
C GLY A 115 5.86 -14.57 -8.69
N LEU A 116 4.83 -15.40 -8.80
CA LEU A 116 3.60 -15.06 -9.50
C LEU A 116 2.73 -14.16 -8.64
N LEU A 117 2.14 -13.12 -9.24
CA LEU A 117 1.16 -12.28 -8.57
C LEU A 117 -0.14 -13.08 -8.40
N VAL A 118 -0.57 -13.28 -7.16
CA VAL A 118 -1.73 -14.11 -6.85
C VAL A 118 -2.90 -13.30 -6.27
N CYS A 119 -2.62 -12.21 -5.56
CA CYS A 119 -3.66 -11.36 -4.99
C CYS A 119 -3.18 -9.91 -4.86
N ILE A 120 -4.10 -8.97 -5.02
CA ILE A 120 -3.90 -7.57 -4.67
C ILE A 120 -4.90 -7.20 -3.57
N ILE A 121 -4.39 -6.76 -2.42
CA ILE A 121 -5.23 -6.17 -1.38
C ILE A 121 -5.21 -4.66 -1.59
N ALA A 122 -6.36 -4.03 -1.77
CA ALA A 122 -6.51 -2.59 -1.80
C ALA A 122 -7.14 -2.11 -0.49
N GLN A 123 -6.35 -1.41 0.32
CA GLN A 123 -6.81 -0.74 1.52
C GLN A 123 -7.20 0.69 1.17
N VAL A 124 -8.49 1.01 1.27
CA VAL A 124 -9.04 2.34 0.99
C VAL A 124 -9.44 2.99 2.30
N ARG A 125 -9.02 4.23 2.51
CA ARG A 125 -9.49 5.07 3.63
C ARG A 125 -10.28 6.23 3.08
N ASN A 126 -11.46 6.47 3.64
CA ASN A 126 -12.24 7.66 3.29
C ASN A 126 -11.93 8.83 4.24
N THR A 127 -12.42 10.01 3.88
CA THR A 127 -12.26 11.24 4.67
C THR A 127 -13.05 11.23 5.97
N PHE A 128 -13.94 10.26 6.17
CA PHE A 128 -14.75 10.08 7.38
C PHE A 128 -14.12 9.10 8.38
N GLY A 129 -12.92 8.58 8.08
CA GLY A 129 -12.16 7.69 8.97
C GLY A 129 -12.48 6.21 8.80
N GLU A 130 -13.39 5.84 7.91
CA GLU A 130 -13.67 4.44 7.58
C GLU A 130 -12.53 3.85 6.74
N MET A 131 -12.33 2.55 6.90
CA MET A 131 -11.33 1.79 6.17
C MET A 131 -11.98 0.52 5.61
N HIS A 132 -11.79 0.31 4.31
CA HIS A 132 -12.29 -0.86 3.60
C HIS A 132 -11.12 -1.60 2.94
N LEU A 133 -11.17 -2.93 3.01
CA LEU A 133 -10.25 -3.80 2.30
C LEU A 133 -10.99 -4.45 1.12
N TYR A 134 -10.41 -4.30 -0.07
CA TYR A 134 -10.86 -4.99 -1.27
C TYR A 134 -9.80 -6.01 -1.64
N LEU A 135 -10.18 -7.28 -1.78
CA LEU A 135 -9.29 -8.32 -2.26
C LEU A 135 -9.59 -8.56 -3.74
N LEU A 136 -8.55 -8.46 -4.56
CA LEU A 136 -8.61 -8.67 -5.99
C LEU A 136 -7.79 -9.93 -6.30
N ASP A 137 -8.48 -10.97 -6.76
CA ASP A 137 -7.83 -12.17 -7.24
C ASP A 137 -7.10 -11.86 -8.56
N ALA A 138 -5.78 -12.07 -8.58
CA ALA A 138 -4.98 -11.83 -9.78
C ALA A 138 -5.14 -12.95 -10.82
N GLN A 139 -5.65 -14.12 -10.43
CA GLN A 139 -5.95 -15.25 -11.31
C GLN A 139 -7.34 -15.11 -11.97
N GLY A 140 -8.18 -14.18 -11.47
CA GLY A 140 -9.59 -14.03 -11.83
C GLY A 140 -9.96 -12.74 -12.59
N ALA A 141 -9.05 -12.18 -13.40
CA ALA A 141 -9.46 -11.19 -14.40
C ALA A 141 -10.09 -11.87 -15.63
N GLU A 142 -11.23 -12.56 -15.45
CA GLU A 142 -12.14 -12.73 -16.57
C GLU A 142 -12.57 -11.32 -16.99
N LYS A 143 -12.21 -10.94 -18.22
CA LYS A 143 -12.81 -9.79 -18.89
C LYS A 143 -14.32 -10.04 -18.93
N VAL A 144 -15.08 -9.29 -18.14
CA VAL A 144 -16.51 -9.06 -18.42
C VAL A 144 -16.61 -8.11 -19.61
#